data_AF-A0A352IRS9-F1
#
_entry.id   AF-A0A352IRS9-F1
#
_cell.length_a   1.000
_cell.length_b   1.000
_cell.length_c   1.000
_cell.angle_alpha   90.00
_cell.angle_beta   90.00
_cell.angle_gamma   90.00
#
_symmetry.space_group_name_H-M   'P 1'
#
loop_
_entity.id
_entity.type
_entity.pdbx_description
1 polymer ?
#
loop_
_entity_poly.entity_id
_entity_poly.type
_entity_poly.pdbx_seq_one_letter_code
_entity_poly.pdbx_strand_id
1 'polypeptide(L)'
;MSSETGFLTLEIKSPTLNISRGTRLAVALGSLAALSGCLSSSDSQQADPVVVENPVAYVERALLFDENTGALVEDNLADPSAFRPGARLFLKASATADAETQDIASRAFAGPQFLDDNGQLRYDVKDLHVSHDGSRLLFAMRAPEIEDADDEDQPTWNIWEYDVSTDILRRIIDSDVTAGAGQDVAPAYLPDGRIVFSSTRQRISKAVLLDEGKPQYSGLDEEG
;
A
#
# COMPACT_ATOMS: atom_id res chain seq x y z
N MET A 1 -37.48 -0.45 -32.92
CA MET A 1 -36.69 0.64 -32.31
C MET A 1 -35.24 0.22 -32.36
N SER A 2 -34.49 0.80 -33.31
CA SER A 2 -33.07 0.52 -33.54
C SER A 2 -32.28 1.56 -32.77
N SER A 3 -31.39 1.14 -31.87
CA SER A 3 -30.49 2.03 -31.12
C SER A 3 -29.10 1.90 -31.71
N GLU A 4 -28.68 2.91 -32.47
CA GLU A 4 -27.30 3.09 -32.92
C GLU A 4 -26.42 3.47 -31.71
N THR A 5 -25.37 2.69 -31.44
CA THR A 5 -24.26 3.07 -30.57
C THR A 5 -23.08 3.46 -31.46
N GLY A 6 -22.85 4.77 -31.61
CA GLY A 6 -21.70 5.32 -32.32
C GLY A 6 -20.47 5.38 -31.41
N PHE A 7 -19.34 4.87 -31.91
CA PHE A 7 -18.01 5.08 -31.33
C PHE A 7 -17.44 6.41 -31.83
N LEU A 8 -16.86 7.21 -30.92
CA LEU A 8 -16.12 8.44 -31.26
C LEU A 8 -14.62 8.21 -31.01
N THR A 9 -13.84 8.21 -32.08
CA THR A 9 -12.37 8.27 -32.06
C THR A 9 -11.94 9.74 -32.04
N LEU A 10 -11.11 10.13 -31.09
CA LEU A 10 -10.49 11.46 -31.03
C LEU A 10 -9.02 11.36 -31.46
N GLU A 11 -8.72 11.87 -32.65
CA GLU A 11 -7.36 12.04 -33.18
C GLU A 11 -6.92 13.48 -32.91
N ILE A 12 -5.88 13.67 -32.07
CA ILE A 12 -5.33 15.00 -31.76
C ILE A 12 -4.08 15.23 -32.60
N LYS A 13 -4.19 16.11 -33.60
CA LYS A 13 -3.08 16.58 -34.43
C LYS A 13 -2.47 17.86 -33.84
N SER A 14 -1.21 17.79 -33.42
CA SER A 14 -0.46 18.95 -32.93
C SER A 14 0.24 19.68 -34.08
N PRO A 15 0.13 21.03 -34.19
CA PRO A 15 0.99 21.83 -35.05
C PRO A 15 2.10 22.51 -34.23
N THR A 16 3.37 22.19 -34.53
CA THR A 16 4.53 22.98 -34.08
C THR A 16 4.75 24.16 -35.03
N LEU A 17 4.53 25.38 -34.56
CA LEU A 17 4.87 26.63 -35.26
C LEU A 17 6.18 27.19 -34.72
N ASN A 18 7.10 27.44 -35.64
CA ASN A 18 8.45 27.97 -35.45
C ASN A 18 8.42 29.48 -35.69
N ILE A 19 8.73 30.33 -34.70
CA ILE A 19 8.84 31.79 -34.93
C ILE A 19 10.05 32.36 -34.18
N SER A 20 10.87 33.09 -34.97
CA SER A 20 12.13 33.73 -34.64
C SER A 20 11.98 34.97 -33.75
N ARG A 21 12.97 35.21 -32.89
CA ARG A 21 13.09 36.43 -32.08
C ARG A 21 13.80 37.52 -32.88
N GLY A 22 13.08 38.57 -33.24
CA GLY A 22 13.61 39.84 -33.73
C GLY A 22 13.45 40.95 -32.68
N THR A 23 14.56 41.44 -32.16
CA THR A 23 14.67 42.61 -31.27
C THR A 23 14.33 43.90 -32.00
N ARG A 24 13.44 44.77 -31.49
CA ARG A 24 13.59 46.25 -31.55
C ARG A 24 12.86 46.99 -30.42
N LEU A 25 13.65 47.92 -29.88
CA LEU A 25 13.41 49.04 -28.98
C LEU A 25 12.25 49.97 -29.40
N ALA A 26 11.48 50.52 -28.45
CA ALA A 26 11.29 51.99 -28.27
C ALA A 26 10.18 52.34 -27.26
N VAL A 27 10.47 53.43 -26.54
CA VAL A 27 9.74 54.10 -25.45
C VAL A 27 8.57 54.95 -25.97
N ALA A 28 7.45 55.01 -25.24
CA ALA A 28 6.63 56.22 -25.11
C ALA A 28 5.62 56.13 -23.94
N LEU A 29 5.70 57.09 -23.01
CA LEU A 29 4.73 57.44 -21.97
C LEU A 29 3.38 57.86 -22.56
N GLY A 30 2.28 57.57 -21.86
CA GLY A 30 0.99 58.19 -22.15
C GLY A 30 -0.18 57.57 -21.39
N SER A 31 -0.38 58.00 -20.15
CA SER A 31 -1.52 57.64 -19.29
C SER A 31 -2.84 58.11 -19.92
N LEU A 32 -3.69 57.17 -20.33
CA LEU A 32 -5.10 57.42 -20.63
C LEU A 32 -5.94 56.28 -20.04
N ALA A 33 -6.48 56.55 -18.85
CA ALA A 33 -7.45 55.70 -18.19
C ALA A 33 -8.86 56.04 -18.69
N ALA A 34 -9.55 55.08 -19.33
CA ALA A 34 -10.99 54.84 -19.16
C ALA A 34 -11.45 53.65 -20.04
N LEU A 35 -12.10 52.68 -19.39
CA LEU A 35 -13.09 51.75 -19.95
C LEU A 35 -12.58 50.62 -20.87
N SER A 36 -11.88 49.65 -20.28
CA SER A 36 -11.93 48.25 -20.75
C SER A 36 -12.25 47.35 -19.55
N GLY A 37 -13.55 47.08 -19.35
CA GLY A 37 -13.99 45.94 -18.55
C GLY A 37 -13.72 44.68 -19.35
N CYS A 38 -12.49 44.16 -19.26
CA CYS A 38 -12.18 42.83 -19.74
C CYS A 38 -12.86 41.83 -18.80
N LEU A 39 -13.77 41.05 -19.36
CA LEU A 39 -14.28 39.80 -18.84
C LEU A 39 -13.11 38.79 -18.81
N SER A 40 -12.18 38.97 -17.88
CA SER A 40 -11.10 38.01 -17.63
C SER A 40 -11.64 36.91 -16.73
N SER A 41 -12.38 35.98 -17.34
CA SER A 41 -12.55 34.63 -16.80
C SER A 41 -11.20 33.91 -16.86
N SER A 42 -10.27 34.30 -16.00
CA SER A 42 -9.15 33.47 -15.61
C SER A 42 -9.66 32.58 -14.48
N ASP A 43 -10.13 31.40 -14.88
CA ASP A 43 -10.60 30.32 -14.02
C ASP A 43 -9.41 29.64 -13.30
N SER A 44 -8.55 30.46 -12.67
CA SER A 44 -7.60 29.98 -11.68
C SER A 44 -8.34 29.99 -10.35
N GLN A 45 -9.14 28.95 -10.11
CA GLN A 45 -9.59 28.63 -8.76
C GLN A 45 -8.33 28.46 -7.92
N GLN A 46 -7.99 29.50 -7.18
CA GLN A 46 -7.07 29.41 -6.07
C GLN A 46 -7.61 28.30 -5.16
N ALA A 47 -6.82 27.25 -4.96
CA ALA A 47 -7.20 26.13 -4.10
C ALA A 47 -7.77 26.70 -2.79
N ASP A 48 -8.96 26.24 -2.43
CA ASP A 48 -9.68 26.69 -1.25
C ASP A 48 -8.76 26.54 -0.03
N PRO A 49 -8.41 27.63 0.68
CA PRO A 49 -7.41 27.62 1.74
C PRO A 49 -7.79 26.76 2.96
N VAL A 50 -8.98 26.16 2.96
CA VAL A 50 -9.48 25.27 4.01
C VAL A 50 -9.30 23.78 3.64
N VAL A 51 -8.90 23.45 2.41
CA VAL A 51 -8.67 22.06 2.00
C VAL A 51 -7.32 21.58 2.55
N VAL A 52 -7.38 20.82 3.65
CA VAL A 52 -6.23 20.06 4.15
C VAL A 52 -6.15 18.76 3.37
N GLU A 53 -5.16 18.66 2.49
CA GLU A 53 -4.83 17.42 1.79
C GLU A 53 -4.08 16.49 2.75
N ASN A 54 -4.77 15.43 3.20
CA ASN A 54 -4.16 14.38 4.02
C ASN A 54 -3.70 13.22 3.13
N PRO A 55 -2.55 12.61 3.45
CA PRO A 55 -2.11 11.42 2.74
C PRO A 55 -3.06 10.25 3.00
N VAL A 56 -3.15 9.36 2.02
CA VAL A 56 -3.99 8.15 2.06
C VAL A 56 -3.09 6.94 1.91
N ALA A 57 -3.07 6.09 2.94
CA ALA A 57 -2.42 4.78 2.87
C ALA A 57 -3.47 3.71 2.53
N TYR A 58 -3.15 2.82 1.60
CA TYR A 58 -4.05 1.74 1.19
C TYR A 58 -3.30 0.52 0.71
N VAL A 59 -3.91 -0.65 0.94
CA VAL A 59 -3.46 -1.91 0.37
C VAL A 59 -4.19 -2.12 -0.95
N GLU A 60 -3.42 -2.31 -2.02
CA GLU A 60 -3.92 -2.73 -3.32
C GLU A 60 -3.73 -4.23 -3.47
N ARG A 61 -4.79 -4.93 -3.89
CA ARG A 61 -4.77 -6.37 -4.13
C ARG A 61 -5.47 -6.69 -5.43
N ALA A 62 -4.78 -7.43 -6.28
CA ALA A 62 -5.37 -8.00 -7.49
C ALA A 62 -6.37 -9.11 -7.13
N LEU A 63 -7.43 -9.22 -7.92
CA LEU A 63 -8.36 -10.34 -7.80
C LEU A 63 -7.66 -11.62 -8.26
N LEU A 64 -7.65 -12.64 -7.40
CA LEU A 64 -7.11 -13.96 -7.70
C LEU A 64 -8.26 -14.88 -8.12
N PHE A 65 -8.01 -15.72 -9.12
CA PHE A 65 -8.96 -16.70 -9.61
C PHE A 65 -8.34 -18.08 -9.52
N ASP A 66 -9.12 -19.06 -9.08
CA ASP A 66 -8.69 -20.46 -9.04
C ASP A 66 -8.52 -21.00 -10.46
N GLU A 67 -7.37 -21.58 -10.75
CA GLU A 67 -7.01 -22.00 -12.11
C GLU A 67 -7.86 -23.16 -12.63
N ASN A 68 -8.37 -24.01 -11.73
CA ASN A 68 -9.11 -25.20 -12.07
C ASN A 68 -10.61 -24.92 -12.30
N THR A 69 -11.18 -24.02 -11.50
CA THR A 69 -12.62 -23.73 -11.46
C THR A 69 -12.97 -22.40 -12.09
N GLY A 70 -12.01 -21.48 -12.22
CA GLY A 70 -12.23 -20.10 -12.66
C GLY A 70 -13.01 -19.24 -11.65
N ALA A 71 -13.25 -19.75 -10.45
CA ALA A 71 -13.94 -19.01 -9.40
C ALA A 71 -13.03 -17.93 -8.78
N LEU A 72 -13.63 -16.85 -8.29
CA LEU A 72 -12.89 -15.83 -7.53
C LEU A 72 -12.42 -16.45 -6.21
N VAL A 73 -11.14 -16.27 -5.89
CA VAL A 73 -10.60 -16.63 -4.57
C VAL A 73 -10.98 -15.55 -3.57
N GLU A 74 -12.01 -15.85 -2.78
CA GLU A 74 -12.57 -14.95 -1.76
C GLU A 74 -11.68 -14.86 -0.50
N ASP A 75 -11.89 -13.81 0.30
CA ASP A 75 -11.26 -13.71 1.62
C ASP A 75 -11.95 -14.66 2.61
N ASN A 76 -11.20 -15.60 3.16
CA ASN A 76 -11.66 -16.44 4.25
C ASN A 76 -11.38 -15.76 5.60
N LEU A 77 -12.40 -15.16 6.21
CA LEU A 77 -12.26 -14.48 7.51
C LEU A 77 -11.98 -15.44 8.68
N ALA A 78 -12.23 -16.75 8.50
CA ALA A 78 -11.91 -17.77 9.51
C ALA A 78 -10.43 -18.17 9.49
N ASP A 79 -9.71 -17.89 8.41
CA ASP A 79 -8.27 -18.10 8.31
C ASP A 79 -7.53 -16.75 8.22
N PRO A 80 -7.24 -16.12 9.37
CA PRO A 80 -6.52 -14.84 9.40
C PRO A 80 -5.06 -14.95 8.95
N SER A 81 -4.51 -16.16 8.79
CA SER A 81 -3.16 -16.42 8.30
C SER A 81 -3.09 -16.72 6.80
N ALA A 82 -4.24 -16.79 6.12
CA ALA A 82 -4.29 -17.05 4.68
C ALA A 82 -3.38 -16.09 3.90
N PHE A 83 -2.53 -16.65 3.05
CA PHE A 83 -1.59 -15.91 2.21
C PHE A 83 -2.18 -15.68 0.82
N ARG A 84 -2.11 -14.43 0.33
CA ARG A 84 -2.61 -14.04 -0.99
C ARG A 84 -1.54 -13.27 -1.75
N PRO A 85 -0.76 -13.91 -2.63
CA PRO A 85 0.42 -13.29 -3.22
C PRO A 85 0.07 -12.10 -4.13
N GLY A 86 0.84 -11.02 -4.01
CA GLY A 86 0.82 -9.89 -4.93
C GLY A 86 0.18 -8.60 -4.41
N ALA A 87 -0.19 -8.54 -3.13
CA ALA A 87 -0.63 -7.28 -2.54
C ALA A 87 0.52 -6.26 -2.45
N ARG A 88 0.17 -4.98 -2.47
CA ARG A 88 1.10 -3.85 -2.37
C ARG A 88 0.53 -2.82 -1.39
N LEU A 89 1.41 -2.18 -0.62
CA LEU A 89 1.03 -1.09 0.27
C LEU A 89 1.54 0.22 -0.31
N PHE A 90 0.60 1.12 -0.57
CA PHE A 90 0.87 2.42 -1.16
C PHE A 90 0.58 3.55 -0.18
N LEU A 91 1.39 4.59 -0.26
CA LEU A 91 1.13 5.89 0.35
C LEU A 91 0.91 6.92 -0.75
N LYS A 92 -0.27 7.51 -0.77
CA LYS A 92 -0.65 8.56 -1.73
C LYS A 92 -0.65 9.91 -1.04
N ALA A 93 -0.03 10.91 -1.67
CA ALA A 93 0.18 12.23 -1.07
C ALA A 93 -1.14 12.93 -0.70
N SER A 94 -2.22 12.69 -1.47
CA SER A 94 -3.57 13.13 -1.12
C SER A 94 -4.66 12.28 -1.78
N ALA A 95 -5.92 12.51 -1.41
CA ALA A 95 -7.06 11.81 -2.00
C ALA A 95 -7.36 12.21 -3.46
N THR A 96 -6.66 13.20 -4.02
CA THR A 96 -6.87 13.67 -5.40
C THR A 96 -6.47 12.62 -6.42
N ALA A 97 -7.07 12.61 -7.61
CA ALA A 97 -6.77 11.60 -8.63
C ALA A 97 -5.30 11.62 -9.07
N ASP A 98 -4.75 12.83 -9.25
CA ASP A 98 -3.41 13.06 -9.81
C ASP A 98 -2.29 13.09 -8.75
N ALA A 99 -2.61 12.86 -7.47
CA ALA A 99 -1.59 12.84 -6.42
C ALA A 99 -0.59 11.70 -6.59
N GLU A 100 0.68 12.01 -6.31
CA GLU A 100 1.78 11.05 -6.32
C GLU A 100 1.50 9.87 -5.37
N THR A 101 1.81 8.67 -5.84
CA THR A 101 1.63 7.42 -5.11
C THR A 101 2.96 6.70 -5.00
N GLN A 102 3.34 6.32 -3.79
CA GLN A 102 4.60 5.66 -3.48
C GLN A 102 4.34 4.24 -2.98
N ASP A 103 5.05 3.25 -3.53
CA ASP A 103 5.13 1.90 -2.96
C ASP A 103 6.07 1.91 -1.77
N ILE A 104 5.54 1.66 -0.57
CA ILE A 104 6.32 1.73 0.66
C ILE A 104 6.79 0.36 1.16
N ALA A 105 6.16 -0.73 0.72
CA ALA A 105 6.38 -2.07 1.26
C ALA A 105 7.35 -2.93 0.42
N SER A 106 7.36 -2.78 -0.91
CA SER A 106 8.12 -3.68 -1.80
C SER A 106 9.62 -3.67 -1.53
N ARG A 107 10.15 -2.57 -1.00
CA ARG A 107 11.56 -2.43 -0.61
C ARG A 107 12.01 -3.41 0.47
N ALA A 108 11.10 -3.97 1.26
CA ALA A 108 11.42 -5.02 2.24
C ALA A 108 11.96 -6.31 1.58
N PHE A 109 11.62 -6.53 0.30
CA PHE A 109 11.90 -7.76 -0.42
C PHE A 109 12.61 -7.50 -1.75
N ALA A 110 13.52 -6.51 -1.77
CA ALA A 110 14.23 -6.10 -2.99
C ALA A 110 15.29 -7.10 -3.51
N GLY A 111 15.55 -8.19 -2.76
CA GLY A 111 16.52 -9.22 -3.15
C GLY A 111 16.01 -10.14 -4.26
N PRO A 112 16.88 -10.64 -5.15
CA PRO A 112 16.48 -11.51 -6.26
C PRO A 112 15.85 -12.83 -5.79
N GLN A 113 16.14 -13.28 -4.56
CA GLN A 113 15.55 -14.47 -3.97
C GLN A 113 14.04 -14.35 -3.68
N PHE A 114 13.48 -13.15 -3.73
CA PHE A 114 12.04 -12.91 -3.52
C PHE A 114 11.28 -12.74 -4.83
N LEU A 115 11.95 -12.87 -5.97
CA LEU A 115 11.32 -12.81 -7.28
C LEU A 115 10.96 -14.22 -7.72
N ASP A 116 9.77 -14.37 -8.30
CA ASP A 116 9.38 -15.60 -8.98
C ASP A 116 10.14 -15.75 -10.32
N ASP A 117 9.92 -16.86 -11.01
CA ASP A 117 10.53 -17.17 -12.31
C ASP A 117 10.27 -16.10 -13.40
N ASN A 118 9.20 -15.30 -13.25
CA ASN A 118 8.87 -14.22 -14.15
C ASN A 118 9.48 -12.87 -13.71
N GLY A 119 10.30 -12.88 -12.66
CA GLY A 119 10.89 -11.68 -12.07
C GLY A 119 9.90 -10.83 -11.27
N GLN A 120 8.74 -11.39 -10.88
CA GLN A 120 7.72 -10.67 -10.14
C GLN A 120 7.86 -10.87 -8.63
N LEU A 121 7.68 -9.79 -7.89
CA LEU A 121 7.69 -9.83 -6.44
C LEU A 121 6.30 -10.17 -5.89
N ARG A 122 6.14 -11.32 -5.24
CA ARG A 122 4.84 -11.92 -4.86
C ARG A 122 4.59 -12.00 -3.35
N TYR A 123 5.05 -11.01 -2.57
CA TYR A 123 4.72 -10.92 -1.14
C TYR A 123 3.24 -10.56 -0.92
N ASP A 124 2.80 -10.63 0.33
CA ASP A 124 1.46 -10.17 0.74
C ASP A 124 1.57 -9.19 1.92
N VAL A 125 0.60 -8.28 1.99
CA VAL A 125 0.46 -7.23 3.00
C VAL A 125 -1.02 -7.06 3.33
N LYS A 126 -1.33 -6.97 4.62
CA LYS A 126 -2.70 -6.80 5.13
C LYS A 126 -2.73 -6.12 6.49
N ASP A 127 -3.94 -5.94 7.00
CA ASP A 127 -4.20 -5.43 8.36
C ASP A 127 -3.57 -4.04 8.63
N LEU A 128 -3.77 -3.10 7.70
CA LEU A 128 -3.26 -1.74 7.82
C LEU A 128 -3.93 -0.99 8.98
N HIS A 129 -3.11 -0.45 9.89
CA HIS A 129 -3.51 0.37 11.01
C HIS A 129 -2.66 1.64 11.10
N VAL A 130 -3.28 2.79 11.35
CA VAL A 130 -2.61 4.09 11.43
C VAL A 130 -2.43 4.51 12.88
N SER A 131 -1.33 5.16 13.23
CA SER A 131 -1.13 5.75 14.57
C SER A 131 -2.12 6.90 14.81
N HIS A 132 -2.39 7.20 16.09
CA HIS A 132 -3.34 8.26 16.45
C HIS A 132 -2.98 9.65 15.86
N ASP A 133 -1.69 9.92 15.70
CA ASP A 133 -1.15 11.16 15.13
C ASP A 133 -0.95 11.11 13.60
N GLY A 134 -1.26 9.97 12.95
CA GLY A 134 -1.09 9.80 11.50
C GLY A 134 0.37 9.67 11.02
N SER A 135 1.35 9.69 11.92
CA SER A 135 2.77 9.69 11.56
C SER A 135 3.33 8.33 11.19
N ARG A 136 2.66 7.25 11.61
CA ARG A 136 3.13 5.88 11.46
C ARG A 136 2.04 4.94 10.98
N LEU A 137 2.43 4.01 10.13
CA LEU A 137 1.61 2.91 9.64
C LEU A 137 2.10 1.61 10.25
N LEU A 138 1.18 0.72 10.55
CA LEU A 138 1.42 -0.60 11.12
C LEU A 138 0.64 -1.62 10.30
N PHE A 139 1.26 -2.74 9.96
CA PHE A 139 0.64 -3.75 9.09
C PHE A 139 1.32 -5.11 9.27
N ALA A 140 0.65 -6.15 8.80
CA ALA A 140 1.21 -7.48 8.70
C ALA A 140 1.75 -7.69 7.27
N MET A 141 2.96 -8.22 7.14
CA MET A 141 3.58 -8.57 5.86
C MET A 141 4.24 -9.94 5.94
N ARG A 142 4.15 -10.68 4.84
CA ARG A 142 4.75 -12.00 4.66
C ARG A 142 5.51 -12.05 3.35
N ALA A 143 6.71 -12.61 3.37
CA ALA A 143 7.52 -12.81 2.17
C ALA A 143 6.81 -13.75 1.17
N PRO A 144 7.21 -13.75 -0.11
CA PRO A 144 6.70 -14.72 -1.09
C PRO A 144 6.87 -16.17 -0.61
N GLU A 145 6.01 -17.06 -1.09
CA GLU A 145 6.19 -18.50 -0.89
C GLU A 145 7.51 -18.98 -1.48
N ILE A 146 8.11 -19.97 -0.82
CA ILE A 146 9.30 -20.65 -1.30
C ILE A 146 8.81 -21.90 -2.03
N GLU A 147 9.15 -22.01 -3.32
CA GLU A 147 8.80 -23.19 -4.12
C GLU A 147 9.46 -24.44 -3.54
N ASP A 148 8.73 -25.56 -3.56
CA ASP A 148 9.16 -26.88 -3.06
C ASP A 148 9.57 -26.94 -1.58
N ALA A 149 9.36 -25.87 -0.80
CA ALA A 149 9.60 -25.89 0.64
C ALA A 149 8.41 -26.51 1.39
N ASP A 150 8.72 -27.27 2.42
CA ASP A 150 7.72 -27.79 3.35
C ASP A 150 7.01 -26.63 4.09
N ASP A 151 5.77 -26.85 4.54
CA ASP A 151 4.95 -25.82 5.20
C ASP A 151 5.64 -25.17 6.41
N GLU A 152 6.51 -25.90 7.11
CA GLU A 152 7.26 -25.39 8.27
C GLU A 152 8.42 -24.47 7.90
N ASP A 153 8.93 -24.59 6.67
CA ASP A 153 9.99 -23.74 6.12
C ASP A 153 9.44 -22.52 5.39
N GLN A 154 8.13 -22.48 5.15
CA GLN A 154 7.47 -21.34 4.54
C GLN A 154 7.60 -20.09 5.43
N PRO A 155 7.75 -18.89 4.83
CA PRO A 155 7.78 -17.65 5.60
C PRO A 155 6.53 -17.46 6.45
N THR A 156 6.66 -16.70 7.54
CA THR A 156 5.52 -16.35 8.41
C THR A 156 5.10 -14.88 8.25
N TRP A 157 3.88 -14.58 8.68
CA TRP A 157 3.40 -13.21 8.86
C TRP A 157 4.17 -12.50 9.96
N ASN A 158 4.62 -11.29 9.67
CA ASN A 158 5.39 -10.45 10.57
C ASN A 158 4.77 -9.06 10.69
N ILE A 159 4.94 -8.41 11.84
CA ILE A 159 4.47 -7.03 12.05
C ILE A 159 5.54 -6.04 11.62
N TRP A 160 5.14 -5.08 10.80
CA TRP A 160 5.99 -4.02 10.26
C TRP A 160 5.42 -2.65 10.59
N GLU A 161 6.31 -1.70 10.77
CA GLU A 161 6.00 -0.28 10.99
C GLU A 161 6.71 0.54 9.91
N TYR A 162 5.97 1.50 9.36
CA TYR A 162 6.48 2.53 8.47
C TYR A 162 6.31 3.90 9.13
N ASP A 163 7.39 4.65 9.26
CA ASP A 163 7.39 6.04 9.72
C ASP A 163 7.39 6.97 8.52
N VAL A 164 6.31 7.75 8.39
CA VAL A 164 6.08 8.64 7.25
C VAL A 164 7.09 9.78 7.20
N SER A 165 7.56 10.25 8.36
CA SER A 165 8.44 11.42 8.45
C SER A 165 9.89 11.12 8.10
N THR A 166 10.35 9.93 8.48
CA THR A 166 11.73 9.48 8.29
C THR A 166 11.91 8.56 7.09
N ASP A 167 10.80 8.16 6.45
CA ASP A 167 10.75 7.15 5.39
C ASP A 167 11.41 5.83 5.81
N ILE A 168 11.25 5.44 7.08
CA ILE A 168 11.84 4.20 7.61
C ILE A 168 10.78 3.11 7.64
N LEU A 169 11.07 1.99 6.95
CA LEU A 169 10.32 0.74 7.05
C LEU A 169 11.11 -0.25 7.89
N ARG A 170 10.49 -0.82 8.93
CA ARG A 170 11.13 -1.81 9.80
C ARG A 170 10.18 -2.88 10.27
N ARG A 171 10.70 -4.08 10.53
CA ARG A 171 9.98 -5.12 11.27
C ARG A 171 9.99 -4.75 12.75
N ILE A 172 8.87 -4.96 13.44
CA ILE A 172 8.76 -4.65 14.88
C ILE A 172 9.56 -5.64 15.73
N ILE A 173 9.63 -6.89 15.29
CA ILE A 173 10.42 -7.95 15.93
C ILE A 173 11.67 -8.18 15.08
N ASP A 174 12.81 -7.63 15.49
CA ASP A 174 14.03 -7.69 14.68
C ASP A 174 14.62 -9.10 14.54
N SER A 175 14.45 -9.97 15.54
CA SER A 175 15.00 -11.32 15.55
C SER A 175 14.27 -12.25 14.59
N ASP A 176 14.95 -12.75 13.55
CA ASP A 176 14.37 -13.70 12.58
C ASP A 176 13.80 -14.95 13.26
N VAL A 177 14.52 -15.51 14.24
CA VAL A 177 14.06 -16.68 15.01
C VAL A 177 12.76 -16.38 15.75
N THR A 178 12.66 -15.20 16.36
CA THR A 178 11.48 -14.82 17.14
C THR A 178 10.28 -14.52 16.23
N ALA A 179 10.54 -13.86 15.11
CA ALA A 179 9.56 -13.45 14.13
C ALA A 179 9.03 -14.65 13.33
N GLY A 180 9.90 -15.60 12.96
CA GLY A 180 9.58 -16.85 12.27
C GLY A 180 8.94 -17.94 13.15
N ALA A 181 8.85 -17.75 14.47
CA ALA A 181 8.32 -18.78 15.37
C ALA A 181 6.78 -18.92 15.36
N GLY A 182 6.08 -18.14 14.53
CA GLY A 182 4.62 -18.19 14.38
C GLY A 182 4.10 -17.09 13.47
N GLN A 183 2.78 -17.05 13.30
CA GLN A 183 2.08 -16.08 12.46
C GLN A 183 1.67 -14.86 13.29
N ASP A 184 2.17 -13.68 12.96
CA ASP A 184 1.79 -12.43 13.61
C ASP A 184 0.89 -11.58 12.70
N VAL A 185 -0.35 -11.34 13.11
CA VAL A 185 -1.39 -10.69 12.28
C VAL A 185 -2.24 -9.70 13.08
N ALA A 186 -3.06 -8.90 12.38
CA ALA A 186 -3.99 -7.94 12.95
C ALA A 186 -3.37 -6.97 13.99
N PRO A 187 -2.30 -6.25 13.64
CA PRO A 187 -1.68 -5.33 14.56
C PRO A 187 -2.50 -4.04 14.72
N ALA A 188 -2.45 -3.46 15.91
CA ALA A 188 -3.07 -2.17 16.22
C ALA A 188 -2.24 -1.37 17.23
N TYR A 189 -2.29 -0.05 17.11
CA TYR A 189 -1.75 0.86 18.12
C TYR A 189 -2.72 1.01 19.29
N LEU A 190 -2.18 0.95 20.49
CA LEU A 190 -2.84 1.43 21.70
C LEU A 190 -2.64 2.95 21.85
N PRO A 191 -3.48 3.64 22.65
CA PRO A 191 -3.38 5.09 22.84
C PRO A 191 -2.03 5.60 23.38
N ASP A 192 -1.26 4.74 24.04
CA ASP A 192 0.08 5.05 24.56
C ASP A 192 1.22 4.70 23.58
N GLY A 193 0.88 4.30 22.35
CA GLY A 193 1.83 3.94 21.30
C GLY A 193 2.36 2.51 21.39
N ARG A 194 1.93 1.70 22.37
CA ARG A 194 2.19 0.26 22.36
C ARG A 194 1.46 -0.42 21.21
N ILE A 195 1.93 -1.60 20.83
CA ILE A 195 1.34 -2.40 19.76
C ILE A 195 0.72 -3.66 20.37
N VAL A 196 -0.50 -3.98 19.95
CA VAL A 196 -1.18 -5.25 20.20
C VAL A 196 -1.39 -5.96 18.87
N PHE A 197 -1.27 -7.29 18.84
CA PHE A 197 -1.46 -8.11 17.64
C PHE A 197 -1.79 -9.55 18.06
N SER A 198 -2.28 -10.36 17.11
CA SER A 198 -2.55 -11.79 17.30
C SER A 198 -1.36 -12.61 16.86
N SER A 199 -1.00 -13.65 17.63
CA SER A 199 0.19 -14.48 17.36
C SER A 199 -0.09 -15.95 17.65
N THR A 200 0.35 -16.86 16.76
CA THR A 200 0.30 -18.32 17.02
C THR A 200 1.46 -18.82 17.90
N ARG A 201 2.37 -17.94 18.32
CA ARG A 201 3.53 -18.31 19.15
C ARG A 201 3.11 -18.75 20.55
N GLN A 202 3.33 -20.02 20.88
CA GLN A 202 2.95 -20.62 22.16
C GLN A 202 4.13 -20.79 23.15
N ARG A 203 4.88 -19.73 23.49
CA ARG A 203 6.06 -19.88 24.38
C ARG A 203 5.69 -20.15 25.84
N ILE A 204 4.70 -19.42 26.38
CA ILE A 204 4.36 -19.47 27.81
C ILE A 204 3.55 -20.72 28.15
N SER A 205 2.51 -21.02 27.35
CA SER A 205 1.71 -22.23 27.53
C SER A 205 2.56 -23.50 27.48
N LYS A 206 3.54 -23.56 26.56
CA LYS A 206 4.49 -24.66 26.46
C LYS A 206 5.41 -24.78 27.68
N ALA A 207 5.86 -23.65 28.24
CA ALA A 207 6.67 -23.64 29.45
C ALA A 207 5.88 -24.07 30.71
N VAL A 208 4.64 -23.61 30.85
CA VAL A 208 3.75 -24.00 31.96
C VAL A 208 3.39 -25.48 31.88
N LEU A 209 3.06 -26.00 30.69
CA LEU A 209 2.77 -27.44 30.52
C LEU A 209 3.98 -28.31 30.87
N LEU A 210 5.19 -27.86 30.52
CA LEU A 210 6.43 -28.55 30.90
C LEU A 210 6.63 -28.59 32.43
N ASP A 211 6.38 -27.47 33.10
CA ASP A 211 6.49 -27.37 34.57
C ASP A 211 5.43 -28.22 35.29
N GLU A 212 4.23 -28.31 34.71
CA GLU A 212 3.13 -29.12 35.22
C GLU A 212 3.23 -30.62 34.86
N GLY A 213 4.28 -31.04 34.14
CA GLY A 213 4.47 -32.42 33.69
C GLY A 213 3.41 -32.89 32.69
N LYS A 214 2.74 -31.96 32.01
CA LYS A 214 1.70 -32.23 31.02
C LYS A 214 2.28 -32.30 29.60
N PRO A 215 1.68 -33.10 28.70
CA PRO A 215 2.06 -33.10 27.30
C PRO A 215 1.90 -31.69 26.69
N GLN A 216 2.84 -31.32 25.83
CA GLN A 216 2.77 -30.05 25.11
C GLN A 216 1.63 -30.11 24.09
N TYR A 217 0.70 -29.16 24.17
CA TYR A 217 -0.25 -28.93 23.09
C TYR A 217 0.37 -27.89 22.15
N SER A 218 0.57 -28.25 20.88
CA SER A 218 0.68 -27.24 19.83
C SER A 218 -0.68 -26.57 19.72
N GLY A 219 -0.71 -25.24 19.50
CA GLY A 219 -1.94 -24.62 19.03
C GLY A 219 -2.33 -25.33 17.75
N LEU A 220 -3.48 -26.00 17.75
CA LEU A 220 -4.06 -26.50 16.52
C LEU A 220 -4.66 -25.27 15.84
N ASP A 221 -4.25 -25.00 14.60
CA ASP A 221 -5.06 -24.17 13.72
C ASP A 221 -6.38 -24.94 13.56
N GLU A 222 -7.52 -24.31 13.88
CA GLU A 222 -8.81 -24.98 13.73
C GLU A 222 -9.04 -25.21 12.23
N GLU A 223 -8.78 -26.43 11.75
CA GLU A 223 -9.20 -26.87 10.42
C GLU A 223 -10.74 -26.78 10.37
N GLY A 224 -11.23 -25.83 9.57
CA GLY A 224 -12.66 -25.65 9.28
C GLY A 224 -13.18 -26.62 8.22
#